data_AF-A0A3D6B408-F1
#
_entry.id   AF-A0A3D6B408-F1
#
_cell.length_a   1.000
_cell.length_b   1.000
_cell.length_c   1.000
_cell.angle_alpha   90.00
_cell.angle_beta   90.00
_cell.angle_gamma   90.00
#
_symmetry.space_group_name_H-M   'P 1'
#
loop_
_entity.id
_entity.type
_entity.pdbx_description
1 polymer ?
#
loop_
_entity_poly.entity_id
_entity_poly.type
_entity_poly.pdbx_seq_one_letter_code
_entity_poly.pdbx_strand_id
1 'polypeptide(L)'
;MRKTFKFLTWAATFCLLLVSCNEKNATPEKPDTPDTPSEQGPTIKDVLSSEVGSSFEVKGALVVGANTNGVLLEQDGEHIYAFYGEAHGLKAGDVVTISGSTATRNGLLQFGSGCTLEKTGEKEVTYPQSRTLSVEDIDSYMKDPKIEYVSYTGTILLSGNYTNVELEKTSYTGSLDYMSDEFKKAYAGHNVTITGWAFGAYKSYFYTIPIVVEDHGVYEEEVPQGAIYYNTFDKDLATQTYGDGGSWPYLDQFDGWKNEKGSGVSDVTYSFKSMSARTNQSSKGYLSEYDGSGKNNIFFSTAPNYFTIENIAVSSRNLKLQFGAQRYSQGGTNTFIRPDFEVRLSADGQTWSQALDYDFSGVEDVAGNWRLATANFTLPEGTNHLYIKFVAKISSVNRLDDVLLTEGEGGELIEFGKEEEVKLSTIEEVLNSPLQETYKIQGTVIGTHYKGFLVKDDTGIILTFKKKHGLSKGDVITLEGVTTTYGGMKQFGESSVVTKTGTATVTDPEPVEFKAADFDAYVQAPYIKFITYTGDMTASRDQYYQWHHNIAIEGTDVLGYIAYPNNDLKVKDFENKKITVTGYAIGVTGTDVKYLNTMVFTIKEAE
;
A
#
# COMPACT_ATOMS: atom_id res chain seq x y z
N MET A 1 45.46 -27.83 -1.09
CA MET A 1 46.15 -28.32 0.14
C MET A 1 45.12 -29.03 1.00
N ARG A 2 45.38 -30.30 1.34
CA ARG A 2 44.59 -31.13 2.25
C ARG A 2 44.44 -30.46 3.62
N LYS A 3 43.25 -30.53 4.23
CA LYS A 3 43.10 -30.74 5.68
C LYS A 3 41.87 -31.60 5.98
N THR A 4 42.18 -32.84 6.35
CA THR A 4 41.39 -33.76 7.16
C THR A 4 41.18 -33.21 8.57
N PHE A 5 40.01 -33.45 9.18
CA PHE A 5 39.88 -33.73 10.61
C PHE A 5 38.76 -34.76 10.87
N LYS A 6 39.19 -35.91 11.40
CA LYS A 6 38.44 -36.88 12.22
C LYS A 6 38.33 -36.31 13.66
N PHE A 7 37.51 -36.71 14.62
CA PHE A 7 36.83 -37.96 15.03
C PHE A 7 35.91 -37.56 16.22
N LEU A 8 35.00 -38.46 16.62
CA LEU A 8 34.74 -38.94 18.01
C LEU A 8 33.24 -39.12 18.38
N THR A 9 32.81 -40.37 18.17
CA THR A 9 31.92 -41.25 18.97
C THR A 9 31.36 -40.78 20.32
N TRP A 10 30.10 -41.17 20.56
CA TRP A 10 29.68 -41.81 21.81
C TRP A 10 28.62 -42.90 21.55
N ALA A 11 28.72 -44.00 22.30
CA ALA A 11 27.90 -45.20 22.22
C ALA A 11 27.30 -45.49 23.59
N ALA A 12 26.08 -46.05 23.64
CA ALA A 12 25.56 -46.98 24.64
C ALA A 12 24.03 -47.14 24.42
N THR A 13 23.31 -48.24 24.70
CA THR A 13 23.58 -49.64 25.06
C THR A 13 22.21 -50.33 25.16
N PHE A 14 22.10 -51.56 24.64
CA PHE A 14 21.21 -52.70 24.99
C PHE A 14 19.77 -52.51 25.51
N CYS A 15 18.84 -53.27 24.93
CA CYS A 15 18.24 -54.40 25.66
C CYS A 15 17.77 -55.52 24.72
N LEU A 16 18.15 -56.75 25.04
CA LEU A 16 17.82 -58.00 24.35
C LEU A 16 16.94 -58.82 25.30
N LEU A 17 15.82 -59.37 24.84
CA LEU A 17 15.15 -60.50 25.50
C LEU A 17 14.65 -61.49 24.46
N LEU A 18 15.00 -62.75 24.71
CA LEU A 18 14.93 -63.92 23.85
C LEU A 18 13.58 -64.66 23.95
N VAL A 19 13.12 -65.15 22.79
CA VAL A 19 12.66 -66.52 22.48
C VAL A 19 11.40 -67.07 23.14
N SER A 20 10.43 -67.43 22.28
CA SER A 20 9.87 -68.79 22.23
C SER A 20 9.29 -69.08 20.83
N CYS A 21 9.73 -70.19 20.25
CA CYS A 21 9.40 -70.69 18.92
C CYS A 21 7.94 -71.18 18.80
N ASN A 22 7.38 -71.08 17.60
CA ASN A 22 6.79 -72.25 16.97
C ASN A 22 6.90 -72.16 15.44
N GLU A 23 7.50 -73.19 14.85
CA GLU A 23 7.70 -73.37 13.42
C GLU A 23 6.39 -73.71 12.68
N LYS A 24 6.33 -73.27 11.41
CA LYS A 24 5.97 -74.05 10.19
C LYS A 24 5.03 -73.28 9.26
N ASN A 25 5.60 -72.65 8.23
CA ASN A 25 5.58 -73.20 6.87
C ASN A 25 6.23 -72.22 5.90
N ALA A 26 7.28 -72.69 5.23
CA ALA A 26 7.99 -71.99 4.16
C ALA A 26 7.19 -72.03 2.85
N THR A 27 7.30 -70.97 2.05
CA THR A 27 7.23 -71.05 0.58
C THR A 27 8.21 -70.00 0.02
N PRO A 28 8.99 -70.29 -1.05
CA PRO A 28 10.14 -69.47 -1.43
C PRO A 28 9.76 -68.22 -2.22
N GLU A 29 10.60 -67.19 -2.12
CA GLU A 29 10.67 -66.04 -3.02
C GLU A 29 10.66 -66.48 -4.49
N LYS A 30 9.86 -65.76 -5.29
CA LYS A 30 9.93 -65.78 -6.75
C LYS A 30 10.74 -64.54 -7.18
N PRO A 31 11.67 -64.66 -8.15
CA PRO A 31 12.56 -63.56 -8.53
C PRO A 31 11.80 -62.41 -9.19
N ASP A 32 12.23 -61.18 -8.89
CA ASP A 32 11.88 -59.97 -9.63
C ASP A 32 12.04 -60.18 -11.13
N THR A 33 10.93 -60.06 -11.86
CA THR A 33 10.96 -59.76 -13.29
C THR A 33 11.28 -58.28 -13.46
N PRO A 34 12.25 -57.89 -14.30
CA PRO A 34 12.47 -56.49 -14.62
C PRO A 34 11.24 -55.94 -15.34
N ASP A 35 10.62 -54.90 -14.79
CA ASP A 35 9.54 -54.16 -15.42
C ASP A 35 9.98 -53.77 -16.84
N THR A 36 9.25 -54.29 -17.81
CA THR A 36 9.37 -53.88 -19.20
C THR A 36 8.83 -52.45 -19.29
N PRO A 37 9.54 -51.49 -19.91
CA PRO A 37 9.00 -50.14 -20.06
C PRO A 37 7.67 -50.20 -20.81
N SER A 38 6.63 -49.65 -20.18
CA SER A 38 5.34 -49.40 -20.84
C SER A 38 5.57 -48.69 -22.19
N GLU A 39 5.03 -49.23 -23.28
CA GLU A 39 5.05 -48.58 -24.61
C GLU A 39 4.35 -47.20 -24.62
N GLN A 40 3.65 -46.83 -23.53
CA GLN A 40 2.86 -45.60 -23.42
C GLN A 40 3.64 -44.39 -22.89
N GLY A 41 4.86 -44.55 -22.36
CA GLY A 41 5.60 -43.43 -21.74
C GLY A 41 4.97 -42.92 -20.43
N PRO A 42 5.51 -41.85 -19.80
CA PRO A 42 4.94 -41.25 -18.59
C PRO A 42 3.59 -40.58 -18.88
N THR A 43 2.68 -40.64 -17.91
CA THR A 43 1.37 -39.97 -17.93
C THR A 43 1.40 -38.61 -17.21
N ILE A 44 0.40 -37.76 -17.40
CA ILE A 44 0.24 -36.51 -16.62
C ILE A 44 0.22 -36.79 -15.11
N LYS A 45 -0.37 -37.91 -14.68
CA LYS A 45 -0.35 -38.32 -13.26
C LYS A 45 1.07 -38.54 -12.73
N ASP A 46 1.91 -39.17 -13.54
CA ASP A 46 3.31 -39.42 -13.20
C ASP A 46 4.07 -38.10 -13.10
N VAL A 47 3.79 -37.15 -14.01
CA VAL A 47 4.34 -35.80 -13.97
C VAL A 47 3.94 -35.08 -12.69
N LEU A 48 2.65 -35.08 -12.33
CA LEU A 48 2.14 -34.40 -11.12
C LEU A 48 2.70 -34.99 -9.82
N SER A 49 3.11 -36.26 -9.83
CA SER A 49 3.71 -36.94 -8.67
C SER A 49 5.24 -36.78 -8.60
N SER A 50 5.85 -36.09 -9.55
CA SER A 50 7.30 -35.99 -9.69
C SER A 50 7.92 -34.78 -8.97
N GLU A 51 9.24 -34.80 -8.82
CA GLU A 51 9.99 -33.64 -8.34
C GLU A 51 10.02 -32.51 -9.39
N VAL A 52 9.90 -31.28 -8.91
CA VAL A 52 10.02 -30.06 -9.75
C VAL A 52 11.36 -30.05 -10.49
N GLY A 53 11.35 -29.75 -11.79
CA GLY A 53 12.54 -29.72 -12.64
C GLY A 53 12.78 -31.02 -13.41
N SER A 54 12.01 -32.07 -13.12
CA SER A 54 12.05 -33.33 -13.87
C SER A 54 11.58 -33.13 -15.31
N SER A 55 12.15 -33.87 -16.26
CA SER A 55 11.81 -33.78 -17.68
C SER A 55 11.04 -35.00 -18.16
N PHE A 56 9.99 -34.77 -18.93
CA PHE A 56 9.09 -35.81 -19.42
C PHE A 56 8.81 -35.63 -20.91
N GLU A 57 8.42 -36.74 -21.55
CA GLU A 57 7.76 -36.79 -22.86
C GLU A 57 6.43 -37.52 -22.65
N VAL A 58 5.33 -36.77 -22.58
CA VAL A 58 3.98 -37.30 -22.39
C VAL A 58 3.28 -37.34 -23.74
N LYS A 59 2.80 -38.51 -24.14
CA LYS A 59 2.14 -38.72 -25.44
C LYS A 59 0.63 -38.79 -25.26
N GLY A 60 -0.10 -38.25 -26.25
CA GLY A 60 -1.55 -38.41 -26.33
C GLY A 60 -2.33 -37.54 -25.35
N ALA A 61 -1.76 -36.43 -24.88
CA ALA A 61 -2.46 -35.48 -24.02
C ALA A 61 -3.46 -34.66 -24.84
N LEU A 62 -4.68 -34.51 -24.33
CA LEU A 62 -5.74 -33.74 -24.98
C LEU A 62 -5.64 -32.27 -24.55
N VAL A 63 -5.60 -31.34 -25.52
CA VAL A 63 -5.76 -29.92 -25.24
C VAL A 63 -7.22 -29.65 -24.89
N VAL A 64 -7.48 -29.19 -23.66
CA VAL A 64 -8.84 -28.85 -23.18
C VAL A 64 -9.05 -27.34 -23.05
N GLY A 65 -7.98 -26.55 -23.10
CA GLY A 65 -8.02 -25.09 -23.14
C GLY A 65 -6.72 -24.53 -23.71
N ALA A 66 -6.77 -23.34 -24.31
CA ALA A 66 -5.61 -22.70 -24.92
C ALA A 66 -5.69 -21.17 -24.78
N ASN A 67 -4.55 -20.54 -24.50
CA ASN A 67 -4.34 -19.12 -24.73
C ASN A 67 -3.24 -18.95 -25.80
N THR A 68 -2.71 -17.74 -26.03
CA THR A 68 -1.72 -17.59 -27.11
C THR A 68 -0.37 -18.24 -26.80
N ASN A 69 0.00 -18.43 -25.53
CA ASN A 69 1.33 -18.88 -25.13
C ASN A 69 1.37 -20.23 -24.39
N GLY A 70 0.23 -20.90 -24.24
CA GLY A 70 0.16 -22.16 -23.53
C GLY A 70 -1.20 -22.84 -23.63
N VAL A 71 -1.20 -24.10 -23.21
CA VAL A 71 -2.35 -25.00 -23.29
C VAL A 71 -2.58 -25.69 -21.95
N LEU A 72 -3.84 -25.94 -21.62
CA LEU A 72 -4.22 -26.86 -20.56
C LEU A 72 -4.42 -28.26 -21.17
N LEU A 73 -3.74 -29.24 -20.60
CA LEU A 73 -3.73 -30.62 -21.05
C LEU A 73 -4.52 -31.50 -20.10
N GLU A 74 -5.22 -32.48 -20.66
CA GLU A 74 -5.93 -33.56 -19.95
C GLU A 74 -5.41 -34.92 -20.42
N GLN A 75 -5.24 -35.83 -19.47
CA GLN A 75 -4.98 -37.25 -19.72
C GLN A 75 -5.50 -38.06 -18.54
N ASP A 76 -6.43 -38.97 -18.84
CA ASP A 76 -7.05 -39.88 -17.87
C ASP A 76 -7.67 -39.16 -16.66
N GLY A 77 -8.24 -37.97 -16.90
CA GLY A 77 -8.88 -37.12 -15.88
C GLY A 77 -7.93 -36.26 -15.06
N GLU A 78 -6.61 -36.41 -15.24
CA GLU A 78 -5.60 -35.52 -14.66
C GLU A 78 -5.33 -34.34 -15.59
N HIS A 79 -5.02 -33.18 -15.00
CA HIS A 79 -4.84 -31.94 -15.74
C HIS A 79 -3.51 -31.28 -15.41
N ILE A 80 -2.86 -30.67 -16.41
CA ILE A 80 -1.65 -29.88 -16.22
C ILE A 80 -1.57 -28.74 -17.23
N TYR A 81 -1.08 -27.58 -16.80
CA TYR A 81 -0.79 -26.49 -17.70
C TYR A 81 0.60 -26.66 -18.35
N ALA A 82 0.70 -26.27 -19.62
CA ALA A 82 1.95 -26.24 -20.35
C ALA A 82 2.20 -24.84 -20.91
N PHE A 83 3.24 -24.19 -20.40
CA PHE A 83 3.65 -22.86 -20.87
C PHE A 83 4.68 -22.99 -22.00
N TYR A 84 4.21 -22.85 -23.23
CA TYR A 84 5.07 -22.88 -24.42
C TYR A 84 5.97 -21.63 -24.49
N GLY A 85 5.38 -20.46 -24.22
CA GLY A 85 6.09 -19.18 -24.11
C GLY A 85 6.09 -18.33 -25.37
N GLU A 86 5.53 -18.84 -26.47
CA GLU A 86 5.35 -18.12 -27.74
C GLU A 86 4.02 -18.52 -28.39
N ALA A 87 3.64 -17.81 -29.46
CA ALA A 87 2.40 -18.07 -30.18
C ALA A 87 2.36 -19.50 -30.77
N HIS A 88 1.23 -20.20 -30.60
CA HIS A 88 1.00 -21.52 -31.18
C HIS A 88 -0.35 -21.64 -31.89
N GLY A 89 -0.48 -22.62 -32.79
CA GLY A 89 -1.73 -22.90 -33.53
C GLY A 89 -2.67 -23.92 -32.86
N LEU A 90 -2.40 -24.33 -31.62
CA LEU A 90 -3.18 -25.36 -30.92
C LEU A 90 -4.52 -24.82 -30.43
N LYS A 91 -5.53 -25.69 -30.44
CA LYS A 91 -6.88 -25.41 -29.97
C LYS A 91 -7.41 -26.57 -29.11
N ALA A 92 -8.47 -26.30 -28.34
CA ALA A 92 -9.21 -27.35 -27.65
C ALA A 92 -9.62 -28.45 -28.64
N GLY A 93 -9.34 -29.71 -28.28
CA GLY A 93 -9.55 -30.89 -29.09
C GLY A 93 -8.33 -31.38 -29.87
N ASP A 94 -7.24 -30.62 -29.92
CA ASP A 94 -5.99 -31.14 -30.45
C ASP A 94 -5.38 -32.17 -29.46
N VAL A 95 -4.84 -33.27 -30.00
CA VAL A 95 -4.08 -34.25 -29.21
C VAL A 95 -2.60 -34.00 -29.48
N VAL A 96 -1.80 -33.93 -28.42
CA VAL A 96 -0.39 -33.54 -28.50
C VAL A 96 0.53 -34.55 -27.81
N THR A 97 1.78 -34.58 -28.27
CA THR A 97 2.92 -35.00 -27.48
C THR A 97 3.57 -33.76 -26.90
N ILE A 98 3.76 -33.75 -25.58
CA ILE A 98 4.49 -32.69 -24.88
C ILE A 98 5.82 -33.22 -24.35
N SER A 99 6.91 -32.51 -24.63
CA SER A 99 8.22 -32.80 -24.05
C SER A 99 8.81 -31.56 -23.38
N GLY A 100 9.28 -31.68 -22.14
CA GLY A 100 9.89 -30.57 -21.41
C GLY A 100 10.07 -30.83 -19.92
N SER A 101 10.66 -29.85 -19.23
CA SER A 101 10.88 -29.89 -17.78
C SER A 101 9.71 -29.25 -17.01
N THR A 102 9.41 -29.77 -15.82
CA THR A 102 8.41 -29.20 -14.93
C THR A 102 8.95 -28.00 -14.16
N ALA A 103 8.06 -27.09 -13.80
CA ALA A 103 8.32 -25.96 -12.92
C ALA A 103 7.09 -25.69 -12.05
N THR A 104 7.28 -25.05 -10.90
CA THR A 104 6.17 -24.54 -10.08
C THR A 104 5.90 -23.09 -10.43
N ARG A 105 4.67 -22.77 -10.83
CA ARG A 105 4.22 -21.40 -11.11
C ARG A 105 2.76 -21.26 -10.70
N ASN A 106 2.38 -20.08 -10.21
CA ASN A 106 1.01 -19.80 -9.76
C ASN A 106 0.47 -20.85 -8.76
N GLY A 107 1.34 -21.38 -7.89
CA GLY A 107 0.98 -22.38 -6.89
C GLY A 107 0.86 -23.82 -7.39
N LEU A 108 1.04 -24.08 -8.69
CA LEU A 108 0.85 -25.42 -9.29
C LEU A 108 2.08 -25.91 -10.05
N LEU A 109 2.20 -27.24 -10.17
CA LEU A 109 3.16 -27.87 -11.06
C LEU A 109 2.67 -27.75 -12.51
N GLN A 110 3.56 -27.36 -13.41
CA GLN A 110 3.28 -27.18 -14.83
C GLN A 110 4.52 -27.51 -15.68
N PHE A 111 4.36 -27.67 -16.98
CA PHE A 111 5.52 -27.63 -17.89
C PHE A 111 6.01 -26.19 -18.03
N GLY A 112 7.32 -25.99 -17.84
CA GLY A 112 7.99 -24.69 -17.90
C GLY A 112 8.24 -24.21 -19.33
N SER A 113 8.72 -22.96 -19.45
CA SER A 113 9.11 -22.37 -20.74
C SER A 113 10.18 -23.21 -21.43
N GLY A 114 10.03 -23.45 -22.74
CA GLY A 114 10.91 -24.31 -23.52
C GLY A 114 10.44 -25.76 -23.64
N CYS A 115 9.21 -26.07 -23.19
CA CYS A 115 8.55 -27.30 -23.61
C CYS A 115 8.27 -27.26 -25.12
N THR A 116 8.08 -28.44 -25.71
CA THR A 116 7.70 -28.63 -27.11
C THR A 116 6.32 -29.27 -27.14
N LEU A 117 5.48 -28.82 -28.07
CA LEU A 117 4.13 -29.32 -28.28
C LEU A 117 4.00 -29.77 -29.74
N GLU A 118 3.92 -31.08 -29.96
CA GLU A 118 3.70 -31.65 -31.29
C GLU A 118 2.27 -32.16 -31.40
N LYS A 119 1.49 -31.62 -32.34
CA LYS A 119 0.14 -32.12 -32.63
C LYS A 119 0.22 -33.48 -33.30
N THR A 120 -0.38 -34.49 -32.67
CA THR A 120 -0.41 -35.89 -33.14
C THR A 120 -1.80 -36.35 -33.55
N GLY A 121 -2.86 -35.59 -33.22
CA GLY A 121 -4.22 -35.93 -33.62
C GLY A 121 -5.26 -34.89 -33.20
N GLU A 122 -6.52 -35.27 -33.29
CA GLU A 122 -7.67 -34.51 -32.79
C GLU A 122 -8.67 -35.47 -32.12
N LYS A 123 -9.35 -34.98 -31.09
CA LYS A 123 -10.39 -35.68 -30.33
C LYS A 123 -11.42 -34.66 -29.85
N GLU A 124 -12.69 -35.04 -29.82
CA GLU A 124 -13.75 -34.19 -29.28
C GLU A 124 -13.53 -33.95 -27.77
N VAL A 125 -13.68 -32.70 -27.32
CA VAL A 125 -13.59 -32.33 -25.91
C VAL A 125 -14.98 -32.38 -25.28
N THR A 126 -15.09 -33.06 -24.14
CA THR A 126 -16.27 -32.99 -23.28
C THR A 126 -15.89 -32.27 -22.01
N TYR A 127 -16.55 -31.14 -21.74
CA TYR A 127 -16.32 -30.38 -20.52
C TYR A 127 -17.16 -30.92 -19.36
N PRO A 128 -16.62 -30.98 -18.13
CA PRO A 128 -17.42 -31.29 -16.95
C PRO A 128 -18.42 -30.16 -16.68
N GLN A 129 -19.40 -30.41 -15.81
CA GLN A 129 -20.27 -29.34 -15.33
C GLN A 129 -19.42 -28.31 -14.56
N SER A 130 -19.50 -27.05 -14.96
CA SER A 130 -18.76 -25.97 -14.30
C SER A 130 -19.29 -25.72 -12.89
N ARG A 131 -18.38 -25.44 -11.95
CA ARG A 131 -18.72 -24.94 -10.63
C ARG A 131 -18.79 -23.40 -10.66
N THR A 132 -19.95 -22.81 -10.37
CA THR A 132 -20.05 -21.36 -10.19
C THR A 132 -19.35 -20.95 -8.91
N LEU A 133 -18.43 -19.98 -8.98
CA LEU A 133 -17.67 -19.50 -7.83
C LEU A 133 -18.37 -18.31 -7.16
N SER A 134 -18.55 -18.39 -5.84
CA SER A 134 -18.80 -17.22 -4.99
C SER A 134 -17.51 -16.48 -4.62
N VAL A 135 -17.62 -15.36 -3.90
CA VAL A 135 -16.45 -14.66 -3.34
C VAL A 135 -15.69 -15.56 -2.37
N GLU A 136 -16.41 -16.28 -1.51
CA GLU A 136 -15.83 -17.21 -0.53
C GLU A 136 -15.12 -18.39 -1.21
N ASP A 137 -15.65 -18.82 -2.36
CA ASP A 137 -15.00 -19.84 -3.19
C ASP A 137 -13.68 -19.36 -3.76
N ILE A 138 -13.62 -18.11 -4.26
CA ILE A 138 -12.39 -17.49 -4.77
C ILE A 138 -11.39 -17.33 -3.62
N ASP A 139 -11.80 -16.82 -2.47
CA ASP A 139 -10.95 -16.70 -1.28
C ASP A 139 -10.36 -18.04 -0.82
N SER A 140 -11.14 -19.11 -0.95
CA SER A 140 -10.69 -20.47 -0.64
C SER A 140 -9.72 -20.98 -1.70
N TYR A 141 -10.03 -20.78 -2.98
CA TYR A 141 -9.15 -21.14 -4.10
C TYR A 141 -7.78 -20.46 -4.01
N MET A 142 -7.74 -19.19 -3.62
CA MET A 142 -6.48 -18.43 -3.51
C MET A 142 -5.52 -18.99 -2.45
N LYS A 143 -6.02 -19.74 -1.46
CA LYS A 143 -5.22 -20.37 -0.40
C LYS A 143 -4.70 -21.75 -0.80
N ASP A 144 -5.46 -22.48 -1.62
CA ASP A 144 -5.16 -23.84 -2.06
C ASP A 144 -5.59 -24.03 -3.53
N PRO A 145 -4.82 -23.45 -4.49
CA PRO A 145 -5.20 -23.48 -5.89
C PRO A 145 -5.11 -24.90 -6.45
N LYS A 146 -6.00 -25.21 -7.39
CA LYS A 146 -6.04 -26.48 -8.13
C LYS A 146 -6.60 -26.25 -9.53
N ILE A 147 -6.41 -27.21 -10.43
CA ILE A 147 -7.06 -27.13 -11.74
C ILE A 147 -8.52 -27.55 -11.58
N GLU A 148 -9.45 -26.64 -11.87
CA GLU A 148 -10.89 -26.92 -11.84
C GLU A 148 -11.64 -26.15 -12.94
N TYR A 149 -12.73 -26.74 -13.42
CA TYR A 149 -13.60 -26.12 -14.41
C TYR A 149 -14.68 -25.29 -13.71
N VAL A 150 -14.64 -23.99 -13.92
CA VAL A 150 -15.36 -23.00 -13.10
C VAL A 150 -16.14 -22.02 -13.95
N SER A 151 -17.08 -21.33 -13.31
CA SER A 151 -17.80 -20.20 -13.90
C SER A 151 -17.86 -19.03 -12.92
N TYR A 152 -17.62 -17.82 -13.40
CA TYR A 152 -17.72 -16.60 -12.60
C TYR A 152 -18.00 -15.38 -13.49
N THR A 153 -18.53 -14.31 -12.88
CA THR A 153 -18.86 -13.06 -13.57
C THR A 153 -17.92 -11.95 -13.13
N GLY A 154 -17.56 -11.06 -14.04
CA GLY A 154 -16.81 -9.85 -13.73
C GLY A 154 -16.61 -8.95 -14.95
N THR A 155 -15.94 -7.83 -14.74
CA THR A 155 -15.70 -6.82 -15.79
C THR A 155 -14.29 -6.98 -16.35
N ILE A 156 -14.15 -7.08 -17.68
CA ILE A 156 -12.82 -7.18 -18.30
C ILE A 156 -12.10 -5.83 -18.23
N LEU A 157 -10.92 -5.83 -17.59
CA LEU A 157 -10.03 -4.67 -17.48
C LEU A 157 -8.74 -4.93 -18.25
N LEU A 158 -8.33 -3.97 -19.09
CA LEU A 158 -7.05 -4.02 -19.79
C LEU A 158 -5.99 -3.19 -19.06
N SER A 159 -4.81 -3.76 -18.88
CA SER A 159 -3.66 -3.08 -18.26
C SER A 159 -2.40 -3.35 -19.07
N GLY A 160 -2.08 -2.46 -20.02
CA GLY A 160 -1.00 -2.72 -20.98
C GLY A 160 -1.26 -4.00 -21.78
N ASN A 161 -0.40 -5.02 -21.60
CA ASN A 161 -0.56 -6.33 -22.25
C ASN A 161 -1.45 -7.31 -21.48
N TYR A 162 -1.83 -6.99 -20.25
CA TYR A 162 -2.60 -7.86 -19.38
C TYR A 162 -4.10 -7.73 -19.61
N THR A 163 -4.80 -8.85 -19.59
CA THR A 163 -6.27 -8.93 -19.65
C THR A 163 -6.74 -9.48 -18.32
N ASN A 164 -7.34 -8.63 -17.52
CA ASN A 164 -7.79 -8.95 -16.18
C ASN A 164 -9.32 -8.94 -16.11
N VAL A 165 -9.85 -9.50 -15.03
CA VAL A 165 -11.26 -9.49 -14.68
C VAL A 165 -11.39 -8.87 -13.29
N GLU A 166 -12.09 -7.75 -13.20
CA GLU A 166 -12.54 -7.20 -11.94
C GLU A 166 -13.66 -8.06 -11.39
N LEU A 167 -13.46 -8.53 -10.17
CA LEU A 167 -14.38 -9.42 -9.47
C LEU A 167 -15.11 -8.61 -8.39
N GLU A 168 -16.44 -8.73 -8.36
CA GLU A 168 -17.22 -7.99 -7.38
C GLU A 168 -16.98 -8.49 -5.96
N LYS A 169 -16.98 -7.54 -5.01
CA LYS A 169 -16.91 -7.80 -3.56
C LYS A 169 -15.68 -8.58 -3.08
N THR A 170 -14.60 -8.62 -3.87
CA THR A 170 -13.31 -9.19 -3.46
C THR A 170 -12.17 -8.27 -3.85
N SER A 171 -11.02 -8.45 -3.20
CA SER A 171 -9.76 -7.79 -3.55
C SER A 171 -8.92 -8.58 -4.56
N TYR A 172 -9.39 -9.78 -4.95
CA TYR A 172 -8.74 -10.61 -5.94
C TYR A 172 -9.08 -10.17 -7.37
N THR A 173 -8.16 -10.42 -8.28
CA THR A 173 -8.27 -10.09 -9.70
C THR A 173 -8.23 -11.37 -10.51
N GLY A 174 -9.22 -11.57 -11.38
CA GLY A 174 -9.12 -12.63 -12.40
C GLY A 174 -8.04 -12.27 -13.42
N SER A 175 -7.16 -13.20 -13.76
CA SER A 175 -6.12 -13.03 -14.79
C SER A 175 -6.42 -13.96 -15.96
N LEU A 176 -6.66 -13.36 -17.13
CA LEU A 176 -6.76 -14.08 -18.41
C LEU A 176 -5.42 -13.91 -19.13
N ASP A 177 -4.52 -14.84 -18.86
CA ASP A 177 -3.15 -14.77 -19.35
C ASP A 177 -3.09 -14.95 -20.87
N TYR A 178 -2.34 -14.07 -21.54
CA TYR A 178 -2.01 -14.15 -22.97
C TYR A 178 -3.24 -14.24 -23.90
N MET A 179 -4.27 -13.43 -23.63
CA MET A 179 -5.43 -13.30 -24.53
C MET A 179 -5.06 -12.58 -25.83
N SER A 180 -5.74 -12.98 -26.93
CA SER A 180 -5.52 -12.39 -28.25
C SER A 180 -6.02 -10.94 -28.33
N ASP A 181 -5.55 -10.20 -29.33
CA ASP A 181 -6.00 -8.82 -29.55
C ASP A 181 -7.47 -8.75 -29.96
N GLU A 182 -7.99 -9.77 -30.64
CA GLU A 182 -9.41 -9.91 -30.94
C GLU A 182 -10.25 -10.02 -29.67
N PHE A 183 -9.80 -10.82 -28.70
CA PHE A 183 -10.49 -10.95 -27.41
C PHE A 183 -10.52 -9.62 -26.66
N LYS A 184 -9.36 -8.96 -26.56
CA LYS A 184 -9.24 -7.64 -25.90
C LYS A 184 -10.16 -6.62 -26.56
N LYS A 185 -10.18 -6.57 -27.89
CA LYS A 185 -11.04 -5.66 -28.64
C LYS A 185 -12.53 -5.97 -28.47
N ALA A 186 -12.89 -7.25 -28.34
CA ALA A 186 -14.28 -7.67 -28.20
C ALA A 186 -14.87 -7.37 -26.82
N TYR A 187 -14.08 -7.49 -25.75
CA TYR A 187 -14.61 -7.49 -24.39
C TYR A 187 -14.04 -6.41 -23.47
N ALA A 188 -13.14 -5.52 -23.91
CA ALA A 188 -12.62 -4.45 -23.06
C ALA A 188 -13.74 -3.63 -22.40
N GLY A 189 -13.80 -3.60 -21.07
CA GLY A 189 -14.84 -2.90 -20.31
C GLY A 189 -16.20 -3.60 -20.29
N HIS A 190 -16.33 -4.80 -20.86
CA HIS A 190 -17.58 -5.57 -20.83
C HIS A 190 -17.71 -6.35 -19.52
N ASN A 191 -18.94 -6.45 -19.02
CA ASN A 191 -19.31 -7.42 -18.01
C ASN A 191 -19.54 -8.77 -18.69
N VAL A 192 -18.85 -9.81 -18.23
CA VAL A 192 -18.90 -11.14 -18.84
C VAL A 192 -19.05 -12.23 -17.80
N THR A 193 -19.73 -13.31 -18.17
CA THR A 193 -19.61 -14.59 -17.46
C THR A 193 -18.59 -15.46 -18.17
N ILE A 194 -17.50 -15.77 -17.49
CA ILE A 194 -16.45 -16.65 -17.98
C ILE A 194 -16.70 -18.04 -17.44
N THR A 195 -16.78 -19.02 -18.34
CA THR A 195 -16.69 -20.43 -17.99
C THR A 195 -15.40 -20.99 -18.57
N GLY A 196 -14.56 -21.58 -17.73
CA GLY A 196 -13.22 -21.97 -18.13
C GLY A 196 -12.46 -22.73 -17.07
N TRP A 197 -11.17 -22.94 -17.30
CA TRP A 197 -10.31 -23.67 -16.39
C TRP A 197 -9.53 -22.71 -15.50
N ALA A 198 -9.82 -22.71 -14.21
CA ALA A 198 -8.93 -22.11 -13.22
C ALA A 198 -7.66 -22.96 -13.11
N PHE A 199 -6.49 -22.33 -13.17
CA PHE A 199 -5.21 -23.05 -13.27
C PHE A 199 -4.07 -22.43 -12.46
N GLY A 200 -4.41 -21.76 -11.35
CA GLY A 200 -3.42 -21.30 -10.39
C GLY A 200 -3.81 -19.98 -9.72
N ALA A 201 -3.07 -19.66 -8.66
CA ALA A 201 -3.18 -18.41 -7.93
C ALA A 201 -1.78 -17.84 -7.63
N TYR A 202 -1.62 -16.53 -7.75
CA TYR A 202 -0.38 -15.86 -7.34
C TYR A 202 -0.67 -14.48 -6.80
N LYS A 203 -0.26 -14.21 -5.55
CA LYS A 203 -0.57 -12.97 -4.84
C LYS A 203 -2.09 -12.71 -4.85
N SER A 204 -2.54 -11.67 -5.55
CA SER A 204 -3.95 -11.33 -5.69
C SER A 204 -4.59 -11.84 -7.00
N TYR A 205 -3.84 -12.57 -7.83
CA TYR A 205 -4.29 -12.99 -9.15
C TYR A 205 -4.80 -14.43 -9.17
N PHE A 206 -6.02 -14.61 -9.66
CA PHE A 206 -6.72 -15.87 -9.91
C PHE A 206 -6.70 -16.19 -11.41
N TYR A 207 -5.95 -17.21 -11.84
CA TYR A 207 -5.67 -17.44 -13.26
C TYR A 207 -6.70 -18.38 -13.90
N THR A 208 -7.28 -17.95 -15.03
CA THR A 208 -8.27 -18.75 -15.77
C THR A 208 -7.99 -18.74 -17.28
N ILE A 209 -8.14 -19.90 -17.92
CA ILE A 209 -8.24 -20.00 -19.39
C ILE A 209 -9.71 -20.03 -19.75
N PRO A 210 -10.25 -18.99 -20.42
CA PRO A 210 -11.67 -18.95 -20.78
C PRO A 210 -11.95 -19.97 -21.91
N ILE A 211 -13.06 -20.71 -21.79
CA ILE A 211 -13.57 -21.61 -22.83
C ILE A 211 -14.85 -21.02 -23.44
N VAL A 212 -15.75 -20.53 -22.60
CA VAL A 212 -16.97 -19.83 -22.99
C VAL A 212 -16.96 -18.47 -22.31
N VAL A 213 -17.28 -17.43 -23.08
CA VAL A 213 -17.50 -16.07 -22.57
C VAL A 213 -18.90 -15.66 -23.01
N GLU A 214 -19.78 -15.50 -22.03
CA GLU A 214 -21.09 -14.90 -22.22
C GLU A 214 -20.97 -13.39 -21.97
N ASP A 215 -21.31 -12.60 -22.98
CA ASP A 215 -21.20 -11.14 -22.94
C ASP A 215 -22.50 -10.51 -22.46
N HIS A 216 -22.43 -9.76 -21.37
CA HIS A 216 -23.54 -8.99 -20.81
C HIS A 216 -23.51 -7.52 -21.22
N GLY A 217 -22.60 -7.15 -22.13
CA GLY A 217 -22.42 -5.80 -22.66
C GLY A 217 -21.41 -4.97 -21.88
N VAL A 218 -21.22 -3.73 -22.31
CA VAL A 218 -20.34 -2.77 -21.65
C VAL A 218 -20.83 -2.52 -20.22
N TYR A 219 -19.91 -2.61 -19.26
CA TYR A 219 -20.22 -2.28 -17.87
C TYR A 219 -20.65 -0.82 -17.76
N GLU A 220 -21.84 -0.60 -17.21
CA GLU A 220 -22.33 0.72 -16.85
C GLU A 220 -22.23 0.87 -15.33
N GLU A 221 -21.35 1.76 -14.87
CA GLU A 221 -21.27 2.08 -13.45
C GLU A 221 -22.55 2.77 -12.97
N GLU A 222 -23.08 2.24 -11.86
CA GLU A 222 -24.26 2.75 -11.18
C GLU A 222 -24.02 4.16 -10.65
N VAL A 223 -24.92 5.08 -11.00
CA VAL A 223 -24.89 6.45 -10.49
C VAL A 223 -25.76 6.52 -9.23
N PRO A 224 -25.20 6.94 -8.08
CA PRO A 224 -25.99 7.11 -6.86
C PRO A 224 -27.22 7.98 -7.10
N GLN A 225 -28.36 7.55 -6.56
CA GLN A 225 -29.62 8.29 -6.70
C GLN A 225 -29.46 9.73 -6.20
N GLY A 226 -29.89 10.70 -7.00
CA GLY A 226 -29.82 12.12 -6.65
C GLY A 226 -28.43 12.74 -6.78
N ALA A 227 -27.46 12.04 -7.41
CA ALA A 227 -26.15 12.61 -7.70
C ALA A 227 -26.26 13.89 -8.54
N ILE A 228 -25.77 14.98 -7.98
CA ILE A 228 -25.53 16.24 -8.69
C ILE A 228 -24.19 16.13 -9.41
N TYR A 229 -23.18 15.62 -8.73
CA TYR A 229 -21.89 15.24 -9.29
C TYR A 229 -21.46 13.91 -8.69
N TYR A 230 -20.93 13.01 -9.51
CA TYR A 230 -20.37 11.74 -9.10
C TYR A 230 -19.18 11.40 -10.00
N ASN A 231 -18.05 11.04 -9.40
CA ASN A 231 -16.87 10.57 -10.14
C ASN A 231 -16.02 9.65 -9.25
N THR A 232 -15.89 8.40 -9.67
CA THR A 232 -15.01 7.34 -9.12
C THR A 232 -13.62 7.34 -9.71
N PHE A 233 -13.37 8.18 -10.72
CA PHE A 233 -12.17 8.22 -11.52
C PHE A 233 -11.89 6.93 -12.31
N ASP A 234 -12.88 6.05 -12.46
CA ASP A 234 -12.71 4.65 -12.89
C ASP A 234 -13.10 4.38 -14.36
N LYS A 235 -13.00 5.38 -15.24
CA LYS A 235 -13.37 5.24 -16.65
C LYS A 235 -12.45 4.25 -17.39
N ASP A 236 -11.14 4.47 -17.33
CA ASP A 236 -10.14 3.54 -17.88
C ASP A 236 -9.05 3.27 -16.86
N LEU A 237 -8.47 2.07 -16.84
CA LEU A 237 -7.46 1.70 -15.86
C LEU A 237 -6.11 2.41 -16.13
N ALA A 238 -5.58 3.14 -15.15
CA ALA A 238 -4.25 3.74 -15.28
C ALA A 238 -3.12 2.69 -15.20
N THR A 239 -2.02 2.90 -15.93
CA THR A 239 -0.88 1.98 -15.96
C THR A 239 0.46 2.69 -15.83
N GLN A 240 1.47 2.01 -15.26
CA GLN A 240 2.85 2.54 -15.15
C GLN A 240 3.62 2.43 -16.48
N THR A 241 3.03 2.92 -17.57
CA THR A 241 3.57 2.80 -18.93
C THR A 241 4.15 4.10 -19.46
N TYR A 242 4.11 5.18 -18.69
CA TYR A 242 4.55 6.51 -19.13
C TYR A 242 6.05 6.72 -18.87
N GLY A 243 6.66 7.56 -19.70
CA GLY A 243 8.12 7.74 -19.75
C GLY A 243 8.82 6.50 -20.31
N ASP A 244 9.94 6.11 -19.71
CA ASP A 244 10.66 4.87 -20.06
C ASP A 244 10.00 3.59 -19.47
N GLY A 245 8.67 3.60 -19.30
CA GLY A 245 7.88 2.43 -18.87
C GLY A 245 7.91 2.13 -17.36
N GLY A 246 8.01 3.17 -16.52
CA GLY A 246 8.10 3.00 -15.05
C GLY A 246 7.39 4.07 -14.23
N SER A 247 6.54 4.90 -14.86
CA SER A 247 5.84 5.99 -14.18
C SER A 247 4.34 5.94 -14.42
N TRP A 248 3.58 6.30 -13.38
CA TRP A 248 2.15 6.56 -13.48
C TRP A 248 1.87 7.83 -14.30
N PRO A 249 0.75 7.92 -15.03
CA PRO A 249 0.38 9.14 -15.74
C PRO A 249 0.09 10.30 -14.79
N TYR A 250 0.43 11.50 -15.23
CA TYR A 250 -0.21 12.72 -14.74
C TYR A 250 -1.61 12.88 -15.36
N LEU A 251 -2.49 13.66 -14.72
CA LEU A 251 -3.88 13.82 -15.17
C LEU A 251 -4.02 14.49 -16.55
N ASP A 252 -3.00 15.20 -17.03
CA ASP A 252 -2.92 15.80 -18.37
C ASP A 252 -2.35 14.85 -19.44
N GLN A 253 -1.91 13.65 -19.04
CA GLN A 253 -1.37 12.62 -19.93
C GLN A 253 -2.35 11.47 -20.18
N PHE A 254 -3.42 11.40 -19.39
CA PHE A 254 -4.36 10.29 -19.36
C PHE A 254 -5.75 10.81 -19.00
N ASP A 255 -6.76 10.51 -19.82
CA ASP A 255 -8.14 10.97 -19.59
C ASP A 255 -9.04 9.92 -18.92
N GLY A 256 -8.52 8.72 -18.60
CA GLY A 256 -9.30 7.63 -18.02
C GLY A 256 -9.78 7.87 -16.58
N TRP A 257 -9.46 9.02 -16.00
CA TRP A 257 -10.01 9.48 -14.72
C TRP A 257 -11.25 10.38 -14.88
N LYS A 258 -11.56 10.86 -16.09
CA LYS A 258 -12.73 11.72 -16.33
C LYS A 258 -13.97 10.86 -16.53
N ASN A 259 -14.70 10.64 -15.44
CA ASN A 259 -15.89 9.79 -15.36
C ASN A 259 -17.07 10.51 -14.65
N GLU A 260 -17.19 11.82 -14.83
CA GLU A 260 -18.22 12.60 -14.18
C GLU A 260 -19.63 12.28 -14.67
N LYS A 261 -20.54 12.12 -13.70
CA LYS A 261 -21.96 11.83 -13.91
C LYS A 261 -22.80 12.63 -12.93
N GLY A 262 -24.10 12.79 -13.22
CA GLY A 262 -25.05 13.47 -12.36
C GLY A 262 -25.79 14.61 -13.06
N SER A 263 -26.73 15.23 -12.36
CA SER A 263 -27.57 16.29 -12.94
C SER A 263 -26.83 17.61 -13.18
N GLY A 264 -25.70 17.84 -12.50
CA GLY A 264 -24.95 19.09 -12.50
C GLY A 264 -23.72 19.12 -13.38
N VAL A 265 -23.46 18.09 -14.21
CA VAL A 265 -22.16 17.90 -14.87
C VAL A 265 -22.02 18.49 -16.28
N SER A 266 -23.07 19.12 -16.83
CA SER A 266 -23.11 19.55 -18.24
C SER A 266 -21.96 20.46 -18.66
N ASP A 267 -21.52 21.33 -17.75
CA ASP A 267 -20.50 22.34 -17.99
C ASP A 267 -19.25 22.11 -17.14
N VAL A 268 -19.12 20.93 -16.52
CA VAL A 268 -18.02 20.62 -15.61
C VAL A 268 -16.69 20.64 -16.35
N THR A 269 -15.73 21.35 -15.76
CA THR A 269 -14.32 21.35 -16.16
C THR A 269 -13.43 21.02 -14.97
N TYR A 270 -12.14 20.88 -15.23
CA TYR A 270 -11.16 20.55 -14.20
C TYR A 270 -9.94 21.45 -14.29
N SER A 271 -9.46 21.88 -13.13
CA SER A 271 -8.16 22.54 -12.97
C SER A 271 -7.36 21.81 -11.92
N PHE A 272 -6.11 21.47 -12.23
CA PHE A 272 -5.27 20.69 -11.34
C PHE A 272 -3.79 21.04 -11.48
N LYS A 273 -3.01 20.70 -10.46
CA LYS A 273 -1.55 20.84 -10.46
C LYS A 273 -0.89 19.69 -9.73
N SER A 274 0.12 19.10 -10.36
CA SER A 274 0.93 18.02 -9.76
C SER A 274 0.09 16.81 -9.32
N MET A 275 -0.84 16.37 -10.18
CA MET A 275 -1.79 15.29 -9.88
C MET A 275 -1.57 14.08 -10.80
N SER A 276 -1.67 12.86 -10.26
CA SER A 276 -1.43 11.62 -10.99
C SER A 276 -2.57 10.61 -10.76
N ALA A 277 -3.02 9.97 -11.83
CA ALA A 277 -3.98 8.86 -11.75
C ALA A 277 -3.23 7.56 -11.52
N ARG A 278 -3.67 6.76 -10.54
CA ARG A 278 -2.96 5.54 -10.11
C ARG A 278 -3.92 4.44 -9.72
N THR A 279 -3.51 3.20 -9.91
CA THR A 279 -4.27 2.01 -9.47
C THR A 279 -3.67 1.34 -8.24
N ASN A 280 -2.53 1.86 -7.75
CA ASN A 280 -1.98 1.42 -6.47
C ASN A 280 -2.75 2.04 -5.31
N GLN A 281 -2.80 1.33 -4.17
CA GLN A 281 -3.60 1.74 -3.01
C GLN A 281 -5.07 1.86 -3.39
N SER A 282 -5.67 0.80 -3.92
CA SER A 282 -7.09 0.77 -4.30
C SER A 282 -7.98 1.16 -3.11
N SER A 283 -9.04 1.92 -3.38
CA SER A 283 -10.12 2.25 -2.45
C SER A 283 -11.09 1.09 -2.22
N LYS A 284 -10.89 -0.05 -2.89
CA LYS A 284 -11.64 -1.29 -2.70
C LYS A 284 -10.79 -2.34 -1.99
N GLY A 285 -11.42 -3.11 -1.10
CA GLY A 285 -10.80 -4.24 -0.41
C GLY A 285 -10.10 -3.86 0.90
N TYR A 286 -9.03 -4.59 1.23
CA TYR A 286 -8.44 -4.60 2.59
C TYR A 286 -7.80 -3.28 3.07
N LEU A 287 -7.62 -2.32 2.16
CA LEU A 287 -7.13 -0.97 2.49
C LEU A 287 -8.27 0.03 2.69
N SER A 288 -9.53 -0.41 2.74
CA SER A 288 -10.68 0.49 2.80
C SER A 288 -11.64 0.16 3.93
N GLU A 289 -12.09 1.21 4.61
CA GLU A 289 -13.12 1.15 5.64
C GLU A 289 -14.53 1.46 5.07
N TYR A 290 -14.67 1.52 3.75
CA TYR A 290 -15.95 1.65 3.04
C TYR A 290 -15.92 0.88 1.70
N ASP A 291 -17.08 0.73 1.06
CA ASP A 291 -17.21 0.07 -0.25
C ASP A 291 -16.81 1.04 -1.37
N GLY A 292 -15.51 1.17 -1.62
CA GLY A 292 -14.95 2.03 -2.67
C GLY A 292 -14.91 1.38 -4.06
N SER A 293 -14.78 2.21 -5.09
CA SER A 293 -14.84 1.80 -6.51
C SER A 293 -13.63 0.97 -6.96
N GLY A 294 -12.42 1.46 -6.70
CA GLY A 294 -11.21 0.67 -6.60
C GLY A 294 -10.32 0.55 -7.83
N LYS A 295 -10.66 1.06 -9.03
CA LYS A 295 -9.76 0.94 -10.19
C LYS A 295 -8.64 1.97 -10.10
N ASN A 296 -8.98 3.25 -10.11
CA ASN A 296 -8.06 4.37 -10.05
C ASN A 296 -8.23 5.12 -8.73
N ASN A 297 -7.29 6.03 -8.47
CA ASN A 297 -7.42 7.09 -7.51
C ASN A 297 -6.54 8.27 -7.95
N ILE A 298 -6.83 9.44 -7.37
CA ILE A 298 -6.12 10.67 -7.66
C ILE A 298 -5.08 10.93 -6.57
N PHE A 299 -3.80 10.87 -6.95
CA PHE A 299 -2.66 11.06 -6.04
C PHE A 299 -2.12 12.50 -6.09
N PHE A 300 -2.00 13.12 -4.91
CA PHE A 300 -1.45 14.48 -4.73
C PHE A 300 0.08 14.41 -4.67
N SER A 301 0.76 14.66 -5.80
CA SER A 301 2.21 14.40 -5.95
C SER A 301 3.08 15.44 -5.25
N THR A 302 3.31 16.61 -5.85
CA THR A 302 4.27 17.59 -5.34
C THR A 302 3.54 18.88 -4.95
N ALA A 303 3.60 19.24 -3.67
CA ALA A 303 3.09 20.51 -3.16
C ALA A 303 3.91 21.69 -3.75
N PRO A 304 3.27 22.80 -4.16
CA PRO A 304 1.82 23.02 -4.15
C PRO A 304 1.12 22.18 -5.22
N ASN A 305 0.09 21.45 -4.80
CA ASN A 305 -0.77 20.60 -5.60
C ASN A 305 -2.23 20.98 -5.34
N TYR A 306 -3.11 20.69 -6.30
CA TYR A 306 -4.56 20.84 -6.10
C TYR A 306 -5.32 20.07 -7.18
N PHE A 307 -6.58 19.74 -6.87
CA PHE A 307 -7.56 19.23 -7.80
C PHE A 307 -8.86 20.01 -7.61
N THR A 308 -9.34 20.66 -8.68
CA THR A 308 -10.55 21.46 -8.66
C THR A 308 -11.54 20.89 -9.67
N ILE A 309 -12.75 20.61 -9.20
CA ILE A 309 -13.93 20.35 -10.01
C ILE A 309 -14.63 21.69 -10.19
N GLU A 310 -14.83 22.11 -11.42
CA GLU A 310 -15.30 23.45 -11.77
C GLU A 310 -16.70 23.38 -12.37
N ASN A 311 -17.49 24.45 -12.19
CA ASN A 311 -18.76 24.66 -12.89
C ASN A 311 -19.84 23.57 -12.67
N ILE A 312 -19.90 22.96 -11.49
CA ILE A 312 -21.00 22.05 -11.15
C ILE A 312 -22.29 22.86 -11.03
N ALA A 313 -23.30 22.58 -11.85
CA ALA A 313 -24.60 23.23 -11.72
C ALA A 313 -25.34 22.70 -10.47
N VAL A 314 -25.83 23.60 -9.64
CA VAL A 314 -26.54 23.27 -8.39
C VAL A 314 -27.88 24.00 -8.32
N SER A 315 -28.94 23.30 -7.93
CA SER A 315 -30.28 23.85 -7.73
C SER A 315 -30.70 23.94 -6.26
N SER A 316 -30.08 23.13 -5.39
CA SER A 316 -30.28 23.15 -3.95
C SER A 316 -29.16 23.93 -3.26
N ARG A 317 -29.52 24.57 -2.16
CA ARG A 317 -28.55 25.21 -1.25
C ARG A 317 -28.01 24.25 -0.21
N ASN A 318 -28.80 23.26 0.18
CA ASN A 318 -28.45 22.29 1.20
C ASN A 318 -27.88 21.06 0.52
N LEU A 319 -26.58 20.83 0.72
CA LEU A 319 -25.81 19.85 -0.02
C LEU A 319 -25.01 18.96 0.94
N LYS A 320 -24.71 17.77 0.44
CA LYS A 320 -23.83 16.80 1.06
C LYS A 320 -22.73 16.41 0.08
N LEU A 321 -21.48 16.60 0.47
CA LEU A 321 -20.30 16.13 -0.25
C LEU A 321 -19.74 14.90 0.47
N GLN A 322 -19.49 13.84 -0.28
CA GLN A 322 -18.74 12.67 0.15
C GLN A 322 -17.55 12.43 -0.76
N PHE A 323 -16.47 11.91 -0.21
CA PHE A 323 -15.29 11.53 -0.98
C PHE A 323 -14.42 10.53 -0.23
N GLY A 324 -13.86 9.57 -0.94
CA GLY A 324 -12.79 8.72 -0.47
C GLY A 324 -11.53 9.51 -0.20
N ALA A 325 -10.94 9.34 0.98
CA ALA A 325 -9.67 9.97 1.34
C ALA A 325 -8.72 8.95 1.98
N GLN A 326 -7.46 8.99 1.54
CA GLN A 326 -6.38 8.21 2.14
C GLN A 326 -5.21 9.12 2.48
N ARG A 327 -4.50 8.79 3.55
CA ARG A 327 -3.13 9.24 3.77
C ARG A 327 -2.19 8.05 3.78
N TYR A 328 -1.23 8.00 2.88
CA TYR A 328 -0.20 6.98 2.82
C TYR A 328 1.16 7.56 2.47
N SER A 329 2.12 7.42 3.38
CA SER A 329 3.52 7.79 3.22
C SER A 329 4.41 6.59 3.47
N GLN A 330 5.31 6.27 2.52
CA GLN A 330 6.30 5.22 2.75
C GLN A 330 7.26 5.63 3.86
N GLY A 331 7.36 4.82 4.91
CA GLY A 331 8.25 5.07 6.06
C GLY A 331 7.85 6.29 6.92
N GLY A 332 6.60 6.78 6.79
CA GLY A 332 6.05 7.87 7.59
C GLY A 332 4.82 7.45 8.40
N THR A 333 4.21 8.41 9.08
CA THR A 333 2.92 8.20 9.76
C THR A 333 1.78 8.30 8.74
N ASN A 334 0.87 7.33 8.82
CA ASN A 334 -0.27 7.21 7.91
C ASN A 334 -1.61 7.58 8.56
N THR A 335 -1.59 8.04 9.83
CA THR A 335 -2.75 8.69 10.46
C THR A 335 -3.20 9.87 9.61
N PHE A 336 -4.47 9.89 9.23
CA PHE A 336 -5.00 10.96 8.39
C PHE A 336 -5.01 12.28 9.18
N ILE A 337 -4.54 13.37 8.58
CA ILE A 337 -4.48 14.70 9.20
C ILE A 337 -5.43 15.60 8.43
N ARG A 338 -6.64 15.80 8.97
CA ARG A 338 -7.71 16.53 8.27
C ARG A 338 -7.31 17.95 7.83
N PRO A 339 -6.71 18.81 8.68
CA PRO A 339 -6.35 20.16 8.21
C PRO A 339 -5.14 20.20 7.25
N ASP A 340 -4.48 19.06 6.97
CA ASP A 340 -3.48 18.96 5.90
C ASP A 340 -4.10 18.61 4.54
N PHE A 341 -5.37 18.21 4.50
CA PHE A 341 -6.14 17.91 3.30
C PHE A 341 -7.37 18.82 3.23
N GLU A 342 -7.20 20.02 2.70
CA GLU A 342 -8.25 21.03 2.70
C GLU A 342 -9.22 20.82 1.54
N VAL A 343 -10.51 21.02 1.83
CA VAL A 343 -11.58 21.15 0.84
C VAL A 343 -12.15 22.55 0.93
N ARG A 344 -12.26 23.26 -0.19
CA ARG A 344 -12.83 24.61 -0.27
C ARG A 344 -13.82 24.72 -1.40
N LEU A 345 -14.80 25.59 -1.20
CA LEU A 345 -15.89 25.83 -2.13
C LEU A 345 -15.79 27.22 -2.73
N SER A 346 -16.29 27.40 -3.94
CA SER A 346 -16.40 28.72 -4.59
C SER A 346 -17.60 28.74 -5.54
N ALA A 347 -18.17 29.92 -5.77
CA ALA A 347 -19.20 30.15 -6.79
C ALA A 347 -18.62 30.61 -8.14
N ASP A 348 -17.38 31.09 -8.17
CA ASP A 348 -16.76 31.77 -9.31
C ASP A 348 -15.36 31.24 -9.67
N GLY A 349 -14.83 30.29 -8.89
CA GLY A 349 -13.47 29.74 -9.04
C GLY A 349 -12.35 30.70 -8.58
N GLN A 350 -12.70 31.86 -8.01
CA GLN A 350 -11.76 32.91 -7.60
C GLN A 350 -11.86 33.21 -6.10
N THR A 351 -13.08 33.37 -5.60
CA THR A 351 -13.42 33.70 -4.22
C THR A 351 -13.76 32.42 -3.49
N TRP A 352 -12.84 31.97 -2.62
CA TRP A 352 -12.94 30.70 -1.92
C TRP A 352 -13.57 30.86 -0.53
N SER A 353 -14.30 29.85 -0.08
CA SER A 353 -14.83 29.75 1.28
C SER A 353 -13.72 29.49 2.31
N GLN A 354 -14.12 29.48 3.58
CA GLN A 354 -13.36 28.78 4.62
C GLN A 354 -13.11 27.30 4.24
N ALA A 355 -12.16 26.66 4.91
CA ALA A 355 -11.98 25.20 4.78
C ALA A 355 -13.24 24.49 5.29
N LEU A 356 -13.76 23.56 4.49
CA LEU A 356 -14.97 22.82 4.80
C LEU A 356 -14.72 21.87 5.97
N ASP A 357 -15.60 21.88 6.98
CA ASP A 357 -15.57 20.90 8.04
C ASP A 357 -16.19 19.58 7.56
N TYR A 358 -15.36 18.54 7.53
CA TYR A 358 -15.77 17.19 7.14
C TYR A 358 -15.30 16.18 8.17
N ASP A 359 -16.06 15.10 8.32
CA ASP A 359 -15.75 14.00 9.22
C ASP A 359 -15.80 12.64 8.50
N PHE A 360 -15.45 11.58 9.22
CA PHE A 360 -15.54 10.19 8.75
C PHE A 360 -16.66 9.42 9.42
N SER A 361 -17.70 10.12 9.89
CA SER A 361 -18.92 9.57 10.51
C SER A 361 -18.65 8.57 11.64
N GLY A 362 -17.59 8.84 12.43
CA GLY A 362 -17.17 7.99 13.55
C GLY A 362 -16.35 6.75 13.17
N VAL A 363 -16.05 6.54 11.88
CA VAL A 363 -15.18 5.44 11.43
C VAL A 363 -13.74 5.66 11.93
N GLU A 364 -13.21 4.64 12.62
CA GLU A 364 -11.87 4.66 13.21
C GLU A 364 -10.79 4.91 12.16
N ASP A 365 -9.76 5.68 12.52
CA ASP A 365 -8.60 5.90 11.64
C ASP A 365 -7.63 4.72 11.70
N VAL A 366 -7.88 3.71 10.86
CA VAL A 366 -6.88 2.67 10.59
C VAL A 366 -5.79 3.28 9.71
N ALA A 367 -4.61 3.53 10.30
CA ALA A 367 -3.55 4.30 9.65
C ALA A 367 -3.15 3.71 8.28
N GLY A 368 -3.36 4.50 7.23
CA GLY A 368 -3.08 4.09 5.85
C GLY A 368 -4.29 3.57 5.09
N ASN A 369 -5.44 3.36 5.74
CA ASN A 369 -6.64 2.94 5.07
C ASN A 369 -7.45 4.13 4.53
N TRP A 370 -8.22 3.85 3.49
CA TRP A 370 -9.22 4.72 2.90
C TRP A 370 -10.43 4.84 3.81
N ARG A 371 -10.95 6.06 3.93
CA ARG A 371 -12.20 6.34 4.63
C ARG A 371 -13.06 7.28 3.80
N LEU A 372 -14.37 7.17 3.97
CA LEU A 372 -15.34 8.02 3.30
C LEU A 372 -15.57 9.29 4.13
N ALA A 373 -15.00 10.40 3.68
CA ALA A 373 -15.26 11.71 4.26
C ALA A 373 -16.69 12.16 3.90
N THR A 374 -17.33 12.88 4.82
CA THR A 374 -18.66 13.47 4.63
C THR A 374 -18.67 14.91 5.16
N ALA A 375 -19.21 15.82 4.37
CA ALA A 375 -19.47 17.20 4.75
C ALA A 375 -20.89 17.60 4.36
N ASN A 376 -21.64 18.14 5.32
CA ASN A 376 -22.95 18.75 5.05
C ASN A 376 -22.82 20.26 5.18
N PHE A 377 -23.32 20.99 4.19
CA PHE A 377 -23.17 22.44 4.15
C PHE A 377 -24.34 23.12 3.43
N THR A 378 -24.48 24.41 3.72
CA THR A 378 -25.51 25.26 3.13
C THR A 378 -24.87 26.44 2.41
N LEU A 379 -25.11 26.50 1.09
CA LEU A 379 -24.59 27.56 0.22
C LEU A 379 -25.30 28.91 0.45
N PRO A 380 -24.63 30.04 0.17
CA PRO A 380 -25.28 31.35 0.07
C PRO A 380 -26.45 31.35 -0.91
N GLU A 381 -27.44 32.20 -0.67
CA GLU A 381 -28.57 32.37 -1.56
C GLU A 381 -28.12 32.84 -2.95
N GLY A 382 -28.75 32.31 -4.00
CA GLY A 382 -28.43 32.63 -5.40
C GLY A 382 -27.21 31.88 -5.98
N THR A 383 -26.58 30.97 -5.23
CA THR A 383 -25.51 30.12 -5.76
C THR A 383 -26.09 29.08 -6.72
N ASN A 384 -25.77 29.18 -8.01
CA ASN A 384 -26.25 28.26 -9.05
C ASN A 384 -25.11 27.42 -9.69
N HIS A 385 -23.86 27.78 -9.40
CA HIS A 385 -22.67 27.04 -9.83
C HIS A 385 -21.74 26.85 -8.64
N LEU A 386 -21.09 25.70 -8.57
CA LEU A 386 -20.19 25.33 -7.50
C LEU A 386 -18.86 24.83 -8.05
N TYR A 387 -17.80 25.26 -7.39
CA TYR A 387 -16.43 24.79 -7.57
C TYR A 387 -16.01 24.09 -6.28
N ILE A 388 -15.41 22.91 -6.37
CA ILE A 388 -14.90 22.14 -5.23
C ILE A 388 -13.41 21.93 -5.43
N LYS A 389 -12.59 22.42 -4.50
CA LYS A 389 -11.13 22.34 -4.56
C LYS A 389 -10.56 21.56 -3.41
N PHE A 390 -9.79 20.53 -3.75
CA PHE A 390 -9.02 19.70 -2.83
C PHE A 390 -7.54 20.10 -2.88
N VAL A 391 -6.90 20.22 -1.71
CA VAL A 391 -5.49 20.62 -1.57
C VAL A 391 -4.81 19.76 -0.52
N ALA A 392 -3.68 19.14 -0.87
CA ALA A 392 -2.81 18.49 0.11
C ALA A 392 -1.62 19.39 0.45
N LYS A 393 -1.49 19.77 1.72
CA LYS A 393 -0.38 20.62 2.21
C LYS A 393 0.98 19.94 2.10
N ILE A 394 1.00 18.61 2.11
CA ILE A 394 2.21 17.80 2.06
C ILE A 394 2.27 17.03 0.73
N SER A 395 3.44 17.03 0.10
CA SER A 395 3.71 16.24 -1.10
C SER A 395 3.59 14.74 -0.83
N SER A 396 2.94 14.03 -1.74
CA SER A 396 3.05 12.58 -1.91
C SER A 396 2.51 11.75 -0.74
N VAL A 397 1.49 12.25 -0.05
CA VAL A 397 0.87 11.56 1.08
C VAL A 397 -0.64 11.39 0.98
N ASN A 398 -1.36 12.25 0.26
CA ASN A 398 -2.83 12.18 0.18
C ASN A 398 -3.31 11.62 -1.16
N ARG A 399 -4.48 10.97 -1.12
CA ARG A 399 -5.23 10.50 -2.28
C ARG A 399 -6.71 10.83 -2.14
N LEU A 400 -7.37 10.99 -3.27
CA LEU A 400 -8.79 11.26 -3.42
C LEU A 400 -9.43 10.19 -4.30
N ASP A 401 -10.64 9.79 -3.95
CA ASP A 401 -11.46 8.89 -4.74
C ASP A 401 -12.96 9.14 -4.49
N ASP A 402 -13.84 8.50 -5.25
CA ASP A 402 -15.29 8.37 -4.98
C ASP A 402 -16.00 9.67 -4.59
N VAL A 403 -15.82 10.73 -5.40
CA VAL A 403 -16.41 12.04 -5.10
C VAL A 403 -17.89 12.05 -5.47
N LEU A 404 -18.75 12.32 -4.50
CA LEU A 404 -20.20 12.38 -4.64
C LEU A 404 -20.76 13.66 -4.01
N LEU A 405 -21.47 14.46 -4.81
CA LEU A 405 -22.26 15.60 -4.37
C LEU A 405 -23.75 15.29 -4.56
N THR A 406 -24.53 15.48 -3.52
CA THR A 406 -25.99 15.25 -3.50
C THR A 406 -26.70 16.39 -2.78
N GLU A 407 -28.02 16.48 -2.97
CA GLU A 407 -28.84 17.26 -2.03
C GLU A 407 -28.77 16.63 -0.64
N GLY A 408 -28.75 17.48 0.40
CA GLY A 408 -28.67 17.03 1.79
C GLY A 408 -29.51 17.92 2.71
N GLU A 409 -29.37 17.68 4.02
CA GLU A 409 -30.08 18.46 5.05
C GLU A 409 -29.47 19.87 5.26
N GLY A 410 -28.29 20.12 4.69
CA GLY A 410 -27.50 21.32 4.97
C GLY A 410 -26.65 21.15 6.22
N GLY A 411 -25.91 22.20 6.60
CA GLY A 411 -24.96 22.10 7.70
C GLY A 411 -24.16 23.38 7.88
N GLU A 412 -22.84 23.28 7.78
CA GLU A 412 -21.96 24.45 7.86
C GLU A 412 -22.40 25.54 6.87
N LEU A 413 -22.57 26.77 7.34
CA LEU A 413 -22.87 27.90 6.47
C LEU A 413 -21.62 28.29 5.70
N ILE A 414 -21.70 28.24 4.38
CA ILE A 414 -20.59 28.60 3.51
C ILE A 414 -20.53 30.12 3.34
N GLU A 415 -19.36 30.70 3.59
CA GLU A 415 -19.11 32.13 3.45
C GLU A 415 -17.97 32.33 2.43
N PHE A 416 -18.33 32.67 1.19
CA PHE A 416 -17.31 32.96 0.16
C PHE A 416 -16.51 34.20 0.53
N GLY A 417 -15.18 34.09 0.49
CA GLY A 417 -14.24 35.17 0.79
C GLY A 417 -13.97 35.35 2.29
N LYS A 418 -14.43 34.43 3.15
CA LYS A 418 -14.16 34.46 4.58
C LYS A 418 -12.67 34.35 4.85
N GLU A 419 -12.12 35.35 5.54
CA GLU A 419 -10.77 35.28 6.08
C GLU A 419 -10.75 34.38 7.33
N GLU A 420 -9.86 33.39 7.34
CA GLU A 420 -9.65 32.51 8.48
C GLU A 420 -8.53 33.07 9.35
N GLU A 421 -8.88 33.58 10.53
CA GLU A 421 -7.90 34.05 11.51
C GLU A 421 -7.67 32.99 12.60
N VAL A 422 -6.47 32.40 12.61
CA VAL A 422 -6.03 31.56 13.71
C VAL A 422 -5.49 32.44 14.83
N LYS A 423 -6.21 32.46 15.96
CA LYS A 423 -5.81 33.23 17.15
C LYS A 423 -4.49 32.72 17.71
N LEU A 424 -3.71 33.65 18.26
CA LEU A 424 -2.49 33.32 18.97
C LEU A 424 -2.82 32.56 20.27
N SER A 425 -2.15 31.43 20.48
CA SER A 425 -2.19 30.61 21.68
C SER A 425 -0.81 30.56 22.35
N THR A 426 -0.80 30.31 23.64
CA THR A 426 0.43 29.94 24.36
C THR A 426 0.79 28.47 24.08
N ILE A 427 2.04 28.09 24.27
CA ILE A 427 2.47 26.70 24.09
C ILE A 427 1.76 25.77 25.08
N GLU A 428 1.54 26.18 26.32
CA GLU A 428 0.77 25.40 27.31
C GLU A 428 -0.66 25.13 26.84
N GLU A 429 -1.34 26.15 26.28
CA GLU A 429 -2.68 25.98 25.71
C GLU A 429 -2.67 24.96 24.59
N VAL A 430 -1.71 25.05 23.65
CA VAL A 430 -1.57 24.08 22.55
C VAL A 430 -1.30 22.67 23.08
N LEU A 431 -0.43 22.52 24.09
CA LEU A 431 -0.11 21.24 24.73
C LEU A 431 -1.33 20.61 25.42
N ASN A 432 -2.30 21.40 25.86
CA ASN A 432 -3.54 20.93 26.49
C ASN A 432 -4.76 20.83 25.53
N SER A 433 -4.65 21.35 24.31
CA SER A 433 -5.78 21.39 23.36
C SER A 433 -5.91 20.12 22.50
N PRO A 434 -7.02 19.90 21.78
CA PRO A 434 -7.19 18.72 20.90
C PRO A 434 -6.12 18.60 19.79
N LEU A 435 -5.86 17.37 19.34
CA LEU A 435 -5.05 17.11 18.15
C LEU A 435 -5.83 17.39 16.86
N GLN A 436 -5.12 17.48 15.74
CA GLN A 436 -5.72 17.70 14.40
C GLN A 436 -6.53 18.99 14.26
N GLU A 437 -6.15 20.01 15.04
CA GLU A 437 -6.62 21.39 14.91
C GLU A 437 -5.44 22.31 14.57
N THR A 438 -5.73 23.46 13.97
CA THR A 438 -4.71 24.45 13.61
C THR A 438 -4.50 25.44 14.74
N TYR A 439 -3.24 25.60 15.17
CA TYR A 439 -2.85 26.55 16.21
C TYR A 439 -1.81 27.51 15.69
N LYS A 440 -1.77 28.72 16.29
CA LYS A 440 -0.76 29.73 16.03
C LYS A 440 -0.06 30.09 17.33
N ILE A 441 1.26 30.03 17.36
CA ILE A 441 2.08 30.42 18.51
C ILE A 441 3.13 31.45 18.11
N GLN A 442 3.67 32.15 19.09
CA GLN A 442 4.85 32.99 18.96
C GLN A 442 5.87 32.58 20.02
N GLY A 443 7.12 32.43 19.62
CA GLY A 443 8.17 32.02 20.56
C GLY A 443 9.57 32.14 19.99
N THR A 444 10.54 31.73 20.80
CA THR A 444 11.96 31.75 20.44
C THR A 444 12.45 30.33 20.16
N VAL A 445 13.19 30.15 19.07
CA VAL A 445 13.86 28.89 18.74
C VAL A 445 15.00 28.66 19.73
N ILE A 446 14.93 27.61 20.52
CA ILE A 446 15.95 27.29 21.54
C ILE A 446 16.92 26.19 21.09
N GLY A 447 16.56 25.41 20.07
CA GLY A 447 17.34 24.30 19.55
C GLY A 447 16.90 23.90 18.16
N THR A 448 17.81 23.33 17.38
CA THR A 448 17.54 22.83 16.03
C THR A 448 18.24 21.50 15.77
N HIS A 449 17.67 20.72 14.86
CA HIS A 449 18.29 19.58 14.22
C HIS A 449 17.80 19.53 12.75
N TYR A 450 18.37 18.68 11.90
CA TYR A 450 18.12 18.74 10.45
C TYR A 450 16.63 18.65 10.02
N LYS A 451 15.78 17.98 10.82
CA LYS A 451 14.36 17.78 10.51
C LYS A 451 13.39 18.60 11.38
N GLY A 452 13.85 19.61 12.11
CA GLY A 452 12.97 20.33 13.05
C GLY A 452 13.69 21.12 14.14
N PHE A 453 12.91 21.75 15.01
CA PHE A 453 13.40 22.73 15.97
C PHE A 453 12.46 22.83 17.18
N LEU A 454 13.00 23.30 18.30
CA LEU A 454 12.26 23.55 19.54
C LEU A 454 11.89 25.03 19.64
N VAL A 455 10.63 25.31 19.92
CA VAL A 455 10.10 26.66 20.17
C VAL A 455 9.75 26.78 21.65
N LYS A 456 10.12 27.90 22.26
CA LYS A 456 9.82 28.22 23.65
C LYS A 456 9.11 29.56 23.78
N ASP A 457 8.12 29.62 24.64
CA ASP A 457 7.53 30.83 25.20
C ASP A 457 7.62 30.80 26.74
N ASP A 458 6.92 31.70 27.42
CA ASP A 458 6.94 31.77 28.89
C ASP A 458 6.19 30.61 29.56
N THR A 459 5.39 29.86 28.81
CA THR A 459 4.50 28.81 29.30
C THR A 459 5.04 27.40 29.04
N GLY A 460 5.84 27.20 27.99
CA GLY A 460 6.30 25.87 27.64
C GLY A 460 7.32 25.80 26.50
N ILE A 461 7.62 24.55 26.11
CA ILE A 461 8.48 24.21 24.99
C ILE A 461 7.74 23.18 24.12
N ILE A 462 7.77 23.35 22.81
CA ILE A 462 7.19 22.40 21.87
C ILE A 462 8.13 22.12 20.69
N LEU A 463 8.13 20.87 20.23
CA LEU A 463 8.85 20.46 19.02
C LEU A 463 8.03 20.78 17.78
N THR A 464 8.71 21.25 16.73
CA THR A 464 8.17 21.33 15.38
C THR A 464 8.98 20.44 14.46
N PHE A 465 8.34 19.44 13.84
CA PHE A 465 8.95 18.64 12.79
C PHE A 465 8.77 19.34 11.45
N LYS A 466 9.83 19.97 10.95
CA LYS A 466 9.83 20.66 9.65
C LYS A 466 11.19 20.53 8.99
N LYS A 467 11.25 19.82 7.86
CA LYS A 467 12.48 19.68 7.07
C LYS A 467 12.85 21.02 6.42
N LYS A 468 14.16 21.25 6.20
CA LYS A 468 14.68 22.43 5.49
C LYS A 468 14.16 23.76 6.08
N HIS A 469 14.00 23.83 7.41
CA HIS A 469 13.38 24.97 8.09
C HIS A 469 14.20 26.26 8.04
N GLY A 470 15.53 26.18 7.86
CA GLY A 470 16.41 27.36 7.72
C GLY A 470 16.56 28.24 8.97
N LEU A 471 15.95 27.84 10.08
CA LEU A 471 16.01 28.55 11.37
C LEU A 471 17.30 28.27 12.13
N SER A 472 17.69 29.24 12.96
CA SER A 472 18.79 29.16 13.92
C SER A 472 18.30 29.33 15.35
N LYS A 473 19.08 28.83 16.31
CA LYS A 473 18.86 29.13 17.73
C LYS A 473 18.90 30.65 17.96
N GLY A 474 17.94 31.15 18.71
CA GLY A 474 17.74 32.59 18.95
C GLY A 474 16.78 33.27 17.97
N ASP A 475 16.31 32.61 16.91
CA ASP A 475 15.28 33.19 16.05
C ASP A 475 13.96 33.33 16.82
N VAL A 476 13.34 34.52 16.74
CA VAL A 476 11.96 34.73 17.21
C VAL A 476 11.04 34.53 16.03
N ILE A 477 10.02 33.70 16.21
CA ILE A 477 9.14 33.26 15.13
C ILE A 477 7.67 33.36 15.52
N THR A 478 6.81 33.50 14.53
CA THR A 478 5.43 33.01 14.58
C THR A 478 5.35 31.69 13.84
N LEU A 479 4.56 30.76 14.38
CA LEU A 479 4.40 29.42 13.86
C LEU A 479 2.92 29.07 13.83
N GLU A 480 2.41 28.66 12.68
CA GLU A 480 1.02 28.25 12.49
C GLU A 480 0.97 26.86 11.89
N GLY A 481 0.17 25.95 12.44
CA GLY A 481 -0.04 24.64 11.84
C GLY A 481 -0.74 23.63 12.75
N VAL A 482 -0.75 22.38 12.29
CA VAL A 482 -1.49 21.30 12.95
C VAL A 482 -0.60 20.57 13.94
N THR A 483 -1.18 20.18 15.09
CA THR A 483 -0.50 19.31 16.04
C THR A 483 -0.86 17.84 15.86
N THR A 484 0.15 16.99 16.01
CA THR A 484 0.03 15.53 16.02
C THR A 484 0.81 14.96 17.21
N THR A 485 0.73 13.64 17.41
CA THR A 485 1.54 12.94 18.40
C THR A 485 2.62 12.15 17.69
N TYR A 486 3.86 12.34 18.11
CA TYR A 486 4.98 11.48 17.72
C TYR A 486 5.98 11.41 18.86
N GLY A 487 6.53 10.20 19.05
CA GLY A 487 7.45 9.93 20.15
C GLY A 487 6.83 10.06 21.55
N GLY A 488 5.51 9.82 21.67
CA GLY A 488 4.76 9.98 22.92
C GLY A 488 4.48 11.44 23.31
N MET A 489 4.78 12.41 22.44
CA MET A 489 4.59 13.84 22.73
C MET A 489 3.83 14.55 21.62
N LYS A 490 3.09 15.60 22.00
CA LYS A 490 2.47 16.52 21.06
C LYS A 490 3.53 17.40 20.39
N GLN A 491 3.41 17.57 19.07
CA GLN A 491 4.31 18.40 18.28
C GLN A 491 3.61 18.98 17.05
N PHE A 492 4.16 20.05 16.49
CA PHE A 492 3.73 20.59 15.20
C PHE A 492 4.29 19.77 14.03
N GLY A 493 3.48 19.60 12.98
CA GLY A 493 3.81 18.82 11.79
C GLY A 493 4.58 19.56 10.68
N GLU A 494 4.92 18.83 9.62
CA GLU A 494 5.72 19.33 8.49
C GLU A 494 5.04 20.46 7.71
N SER A 495 3.71 20.51 7.75
CA SER A 495 2.87 21.49 7.06
C SER A 495 2.89 22.87 7.70
N SER A 496 3.44 23.01 8.91
CA SER A 496 3.46 24.27 9.64
C SER A 496 4.13 25.40 8.84
N VAL A 497 3.50 26.56 8.83
CA VAL A 497 4.01 27.81 8.27
C VAL A 497 4.79 28.55 9.35
N VAL A 498 5.99 29.01 9.02
CA VAL A 498 6.89 29.66 9.97
C VAL A 498 7.34 30.99 9.42
N THR A 499 7.20 32.04 10.22
CA THR A 499 7.68 33.38 9.87
C THR A 499 8.65 33.86 10.93
N LYS A 500 9.88 34.19 10.54
CA LYS A 500 10.85 34.84 11.44
C LYS A 500 10.47 36.30 11.63
N THR A 501 10.25 36.69 12.87
CA THR A 501 9.85 38.05 13.27
C THR A 501 10.97 38.81 13.99
N GLY A 502 12.02 38.12 14.45
CA GLY A 502 13.15 38.77 15.10
C GLY A 502 14.23 37.80 15.55
N THR A 503 15.06 38.26 16.49
CA THR A 503 16.10 37.47 17.15
C THR A 503 16.18 37.84 18.63
N ALA A 504 16.50 36.85 19.47
CA ALA A 504 16.71 36.99 20.90
C ALA A 504 17.94 36.18 21.33
N THR A 505 18.58 36.61 22.42
CA THR A 505 19.66 35.83 23.04
C THR A 505 19.05 34.69 23.85
N VAL A 506 19.49 33.47 23.59
CA VAL A 506 19.04 32.27 24.30
C VAL A 506 20.21 31.67 25.09
N THR A 507 20.03 31.56 26.39
CA THR A 507 20.94 30.84 27.29
C THR A 507 20.34 29.46 27.56
N ASP A 508 21.16 28.42 27.43
CA ASP A 508 20.73 27.07 27.81
C ASP A 508 20.62 26.97 29.33
N PRO A 509 19.63 26.23 29.85
CA PRO A 509 19.62 25.90 31.27
C PRO A 509 20.79 24.97 31.62
N GLU A 510 21.11 24.84 32.90
CA GLU A 510 22.04 23.80 33.36
C GLU A 510 21.49 22.40 33.00
N PRO A 511 22.27 21.54 32.34
CA PRO A 511 21.79 20.22 31.93
C PRO A 511 21.58 19.32 33.15
N VAL A 512 20.46 18.58 33.14
CA VAL A 512 20.20 17.56 34.16
C VAL A 512 20.89 16.26 33.76
N GLU A 513 21.69 15.69 34.65
CA GLU A 513 22.32 14.38 34.41
C GLU A 513 21.26 13.27 34.42
N PHE A 514 21.19 12.50 33.34
CA PHE A 514 20.35 11.31 33.22
C PHE A 514 21.20 10.04 33.38
N LYS A 515 20.73 9.12 34.23
CA LYS A 515 21.28 7.77 34.44
C LYS A 515 20.26 6.72 34.04
N ALA A 516 20.59 5.43 34.17
CA ALA A 516 19.72 4.31 33.78
C ALA A 516 18.26 4.45 34.27
N ALA A 517 18.06 4.77 35.56
CA ALA A 517 16.72 4.94 36.12
C ALA A 517 15.94 6.11 35.49
N ASP A 518 16.63 7.19 35.08
CA ASP A 518 16.00 8.32 34.41
C ASP A 518 15.60 7.97 32.97
N PHE A 519 16.40 7.15 32.28
CA PHE A 519 16.05 6.60 30.97
C PHE A 519 14.81 5.70 31.06
N ASP A 520 14.76 4.80 32.05
CA ASP A 520 13.61 3.93 32.30
C ASP A 520 12.34 4.74 32.64
N ALA A 521 12.48 5.79 33.45
CA ALA A 521 11.36 6.68 33.77
C ALA A 521 10.90 7.50 32.56
N TYR A 522 11.84 8.00 31.76
CA TYR A 522 11.54 8.83 30.59
C TYR A 522 10.71 8.08 29.54
N VAL A 523 11.00 6.80 29.30
CA VAL A 523 10.25 6.02 28.30
C VAL A 523 8.79 5.76 28.69
N GLN A 524 8.45 5.90 29.98
CA GLN A 524 7.07 5.78 30.47
C GLN A 524 6.30 7.10 30.37
N ALA A 525 6.99 8.23 30.51
CA ALA A 525 6.39 9.56 30.52
C ALA A 525 7.34 10.58 29.86
N PRO A 526 7.40 10.64 28.52
CA PRO A 526 8.33 11.52 27.82
C PRO A 526 7.95 13.00 27.97
N TYR A 527 8.97 13.84 28.11
CA TYR A 527 8.84 15.29 28.21
C TYR A 527 10.05 15.99 27.58
N ILE A 528 9.97 17.30 27.35
CA ILE A 528 11.10 18.07 26.83
C ILE A 528 11.95 18.57 27.99
N LYS A 529 13.23 18.19 28.00
CA LYS A 529 14.19 18.57 29.05
C LYS A 529 15.59 18.69 28.49
N PHE A 530 16.35 19.68 28.96
CA PHE A 530 17.77 19.78 28.66
C PHE A 530 18.55 18.86 29.60
N ILE A 531 19.23 17.87 29.02
CA ILE A 531 19.85 16.77 29.73
C ILE A 531 21.29 16.54 29.28
N THR A 532 22.04 15.82 30.11
CA THR A 532 23.34 15.27 29.76
C THR A 532 23.43 13.81 30.19
N TYR A 533 24.10 12.96 29.42
CA TYR A 533 24.33 11.56 29.76
C TYR A 533 25.60 11.04 29.08
N THR A 534 26.13 9.94 29.62
CA THR A 534 27.34 9.28 29.12
C THR A 534 27.02 7.83 28.76
N GLY A 535 27.57 7.35 27.66
CA GLY A 535 27.42 5.95 27.25
C GLY A 535 28.26 5.59 26.02
N ASP A 536 28.13 4.35 25.59
CA ASP A 536 28.90 3.80 24.46
C ASP A 536 28.13 3.95 23.15
N MET A 537 28.69 4.72 22.21
CA MET A 537 28.03 5.02 20.94
C MET A 537 28.30 3.93 19.90
N THR A 538 27.22 3.48 19.25
CA THR A 538 27.26 2.63 18.06
C THR A 538 26.56 3.34 16.89
N ALA A 539 27.02 3.06 15.68
CA ALA A 539 26.38 3.55 14.46
C ALA A 539 25.99 2.37 13.56
N SER A 540 24.76 2.40 13.07
CA SER A 540 24.26 1.42 12.10
C SER A 540 23.54 2.13 10.96
N ARG A 541 23.37 1.43 9.84
CA ARG A 541 22.65 1.94 8.68
C ARG A 541 21.51 0.98 8.34
N ASP A 542 20.31 1.52 8.18
CA ASP A 542 19.15 0.71 7.81
C ASP A 542 19.09 0.40 6.30
N GLN A 543 18.06 -0.37 5.91
CA GLN A 543 17.79 -0.72 4.52
C GLN A 543 17.48 0.48 3.60
N TYR A 544 17.18 1.65 4.19
CA TYR A 544 16.91 2.91 3.50
C TYR A 544 18.12 3.87 3.54
N TYR A 545 19.30 3.35 3.88
CA TYR A 545 20.55 4.10 3.98
C TYR A 545 20.54 5.23 5.02
N GLN A 546 19.63 5.20 6.00
CA GLN A 546 19.62 6.15 7.10
C GLN A 546 20.56 5.69 8.21
N TRP A 547 21.36 6.61 8.72
CA TRP A 547 22.26 6.38 9.85
C TRP A 547 21.52 6.50 11.17
N HIS A 548 21.75 5.52 12.04
CA HIS A 548 21.23 5.45 13.40
C HIS A 548 22.40 5.50 14.37
N HIS A 549 22.39 6.49 15.27
CA HIS A 549 23.45 6.74 16.23
C HIS A 549 22.91 6.46 17.63
N ASN A 550 23.16 5.25 18.11
CA ASN A 550 22.60 4.73 19.36
C ASN A 550 23.66 4.79 20.47
N ILE A 551 23.25 5.13 21.69
CA ILE A 551 24.12 5.20 22.86
C ILE A 551 23.62 4.17 23.88
N ALA A 552 24.45 3.17 24.18
CA ALA A 552 24.18 2.22 25.25
C ALA A 552 24.46 2.88 26.60
N ILE A 553 23.50 2.81 27.52
CA ILE A 553 23.59 3.37 28.87
C ILE A 553 23.74 2.22 29.85
N GLU A 554 24.79 2.24 30.67
CA GLU A 554 25.03 1.20 31.66
C GLU A 554 23.86 1.12 32.66
N GLY A 555 23.27 -0.08 32.79
CA GLY A 555 22.21 -0.36 33.76
C GLY A 555 20.78 -0.26 33.24
N THR A 556 20.57 -0.02 31.94
CA THR A 556 19.23 -0.05 31.30
C THR A 556 19.31 -0.64 29.89
N ASP A 557 18.21 -1.22 29.40
CA ASP A 557 18.05 -1.65 28.01
C ASP A 557 17.56 -0.51 27.09
N VAL A 558 17.22 0.65 27.66
CA VAL A 558 16.85 1.85 26.89
C VAL A 558 18.09 2.49 26.30
N LEU A 559 18.06 2.76 25.01
CA LEU A 559 19.18 3.39 24.30
C LEU A 559 18.95 4.90 24.17
N GLY A 560 20.03 5.68 24.26
CA GLY A 560 20.03 7.05 23.75
C GLY A 560 20.05 7.05 22.22
N TYR A 561 19.37 8.00 21.59
CA TYR A 561 19.41 8.18 20.13
C TYR A 561 19.66 9.63 19.76
N ILE A 562 20.67 9.87 18.92
CA ILE A 562 20.96 11.20 18.37
C ILE A 562 20.00 11.48 17.21
N ALA A 563 18.96 12.27 17.47
CA ALA A 563 17.92 12.56 16.50
C ALA A 563 18.37 13.62 15.49
N TYR A 564 18.51 13.19 14.24
CA TYR A 564 18.74 14.06 13.07
C TYR A 564 19.83 15.12 13.25
N PRO A 565 21.02 14.76 13.74
CA PRO A 565 22.03 15.73 14.16
C PRO A 565 22.38 16.72 13.04
N ASN A 566 22.66 17.96 13.42
CA ASN A 566 23.23 18.93 12.48
C ASN A 566 24.65 18.49 12.07
N ASN A 567 25.01 18.77 10.82
CA ASN A 567 26.26 18.29 10.22
C ASN A 567 27.53 18.84 10.91
N ASP A 568 27.43 20.02 11.53
CA ASP A 568 28.51 20.68 12.27
C ASP A 568 28.94 19.93 13.54
N LEU A 569 28.08 19.08 14.10
CA LEU A 569 28.39 18.23 15.25
C LEU A 569 29.36 17.10 14.93
N LYS A 570 29.56 16.76 13.65
CA LYS A 570 30.46 15.70 13.18
C LYS A 570 30.31 14.38 13.97
N VAL A 571 29.06 13.96 14.19
CA VAL A 571 28.70 12.81 15.04
C VAL A 571 29.45 11.52 14.66
N LYS A 572 29.82 11.36 13.38
CA LYS A 572 30.59 10.21 12.88
C LYS A 572 31.99 10.07 13.50
N ASP A 573 32.59 11.17 13.95
CA ASP A 573 33.94 11.15 14.55
C ASP A 573 33.95 10.45 15.94
N PHE A 574 32.77 10.13 16.46
CA PHE A 574 32.54 9.54 17.77
C PHE A 574 32.06 8.08 17.73
N GLU A 575 31.97 7.47 16.55
CA GLU A 575 31.50 6.09 16.40
C GLU A 575 32.40 5.10 17.16
N ASN A 576 31.77 4.18 17.90
CA ASN A 576 32.44 3.17 18.74
C ASN A 576 33.27 3.75 19.88
N LYS A 577 32.95 4.97 20.33
CA LYS A 577 33.56 5.60 21.50
C LYS A 577 32.57 5.74 22.63
N LYS A 578 33.11 5.84 23.85
CA LYS A 578 32.36 6.33 25.00
C LYS A 578 32.25 7.85 24.90
N ILE A 579 31.04 8.37 24.98
CA ILE A 579 30.76 9.79 24.77
C ILE A 579 29.87 10.36 25.86
N THR A 580 30.01 11.67 26.08
CA THR A 580 29.03 12.49 26.79
C THR A 580 28.23 13.30 25.78
N VAL A 581 26.90 13.17 25.86
CA VAL A 581 25.92 13.87 25.01
C VAL A 581 25.18 14.88 25.86
N THR A 582 25.06 16.11 25.37
CA THR A 582 24.24 17.16 25.98
C THR A 582 23.28 17.74 24.94
N GLY A 583 22.01 17.86 25.30
CA GLY A 583 20.96 18.32 24.40
C GLY A 583 19.56 18.22 25.01
N TYR A 584 18.54 18.42 24.20
CA TYR A 584 17.14 18.27 24.64
C TYR A 584 16.63 16.85 24.38
N ALA A 585 16.08 16.20 25.40
CA ALA A 585 15.25 15.01 25.22
C ALA A 585 13.96 15.40 24.49
N ILE A 586 13.61 14.69 23.42
CA ILE A 586 12.53 15.05 22.49
C ILE A 586 11.64 13.85 22.09
N GLY A 587 11.41 12.93 23.02
CA GLY A 587 10.43 11.84 22.89
C GLY A 587 11.06 10.47 22.71
N VAL A 588 10.21 9.46 22.52
CA VAL A 588 10.60 8.03 22.57
C VAL A 588 10.22 7.32 21.29
N THR A 589 11.15 6.60 20.67
CA THR A 589 10.88 5.79 19.47
C THR A 589 11.20 4.31 19.71
N GLY A 590 10.80 3.47 18.76
CA GLY A 590 11.05 2.03 18.76
C GLY A 590 9.99 1.21 19.48
N THR A 591 9.76 0.01 18.96
CA THR A 591 8.76 -0.94 19.50
C THR A 591 9.41 -1.87 20.50
N ASP A 592 10.34 -2.71 20.03
CA ASP A 592 11.01 -3.75 20.84
C ASP A 592 12.12 -3.15 21.72
N VAL A 593 12.95 -2.30 21.13
CA VAL A 593 13.95 -1.50 21.84
C VAL A 593 13.42 -0.07 21.92
N LYS A 594 13.48 0.53 23.11
CA LYS A 594 13.09 1.93 23.32
C LYS A 594 14.30 2.85 23.17
N TYR A 595 14.07 3.97 22.51
CA TYR A 595 15.08 4.98 22.24
C TYR A 595 14.65 6.32 22.82
N LEU A 596 15.47 6.90 23.71
CA LEU A 596 15.34 8.29 24.14
C LEU A 596 15.94 9.19 23.05
N ASN A 597 15.08 9.90 22.31
CA ASN A 597 15.51 10.80 21.24
C ASN A 597 16.09 12.08 21.82
N THR A 598 17.29 12.46 21.38
CA THR A 598 17.98 13.67 21.83
C THR A 598 18.27 14.60 20.65
N MET A 599 17.82 15.85 20.74
CA MET A 599 18.29 16.96 19.93
C MET A 599 19.62 17.45 20.50
N VAL A 600 20.72 16.96 19.93
CA VAL A 600 22.08 17.14 20.48
C VAL A 600 22.64 18.51 20.14
N PHE A 601 23.30 19.13 21.13
CA PHE A 601 23.99 20.42 21.00
C PHE A 601 25.50 20.26 21.15
N THR A 602 25.93 19.37 22.05
CA THR A 602 27.34 19.02 22.21
C THR A 602 27.50 17.53 22.38
N ILE A 603 28.55 17.01 21.73
CA ILE A 603 29.03 15.63 21.85
C ILE A 603 30.53 15.70 22.10
N LYS A 604 31.02 14.94 23.07
CA LYS A 604 32.43 14.87 23.45
C LYS A 604 32.81 13.45 23.81
N GLU A 605 34.06 13.08 23.60
CA GLU A 605 34.60 11.82 24.15
C GLU A 605 34.57 11.92 25.69
N ALA A 606 34.11 10.87 26.35
CA ALA A 606 34.08 10.81 27.80
C ALA A 606 35.50 10.60 28.35
N GLU A 607 35.82 11.23 29.47
CA GLU A 607 37.10 11.06 30.17
C GLU A 607 37.26 9.68 30.82
#